data_AF-A0AAU6B193-F1
#
_entry.id   AF-A0AAU6B193-F1
#
_cell.length_a   1.000
_cell.length_b   1.000
_cell.length_c   1.000
_cell.angle_alpha   90.00
_cell.angle_beta   90.00
_cell.angle_gamma   90.00
#
_symmetry.space_group_name_H-M   'P 1'
#
loop_
_entity.id
_entity.type
_entity.pdbx_description
1 polymer ?
#
loop_
_entity_poly.entity_id
_entity_poly.type
_entity_poly.pdbx_seq_one_letter_code
_entity_poly.pdbx_strand_id
1 'polypeptide(L)'
;MDIPAVPSKVDPDALTAVLDGRWAGLRREVRAQMTAEAFSDPVDLDIEAHRAQVLENLRRLARTDRPGLGFDSAYGGGDDVGGSVTSFEMLGFGDLSLMVKAGVQWGLFGGAVQLLGTERHHEKYLSGIMDLSVLGCFAMTEHGHGSDVQNLHTTATYDPATREFVVHSPDSGATKEYIGNAARDGRLAVVFAQLVTGGESRGVHAFLVPIRDGGEPAPGVTIEDCGRKAGLNGVDNGRLTFDHVRVPREALLNRFGDVAEDGTYSSPIESDGRRFFTMLGTLIRGRVSVGGSAGDATKRALALAIRYGEQRRQFKRPDGDEVVILDYLGHQRKLLPALAKTYALHFAQEELVAKLHDIPSDAPEEEQRELEARAAGMKALNTWHATRTIQAAREACGGAGYLSENLLAGLKADTDVFTTFEGDNTVLLQLVAKGLLTQYKEHFEDLSPLATARFVAEQLVGAVIERTAARKVVERLTESDDGDVLFNREWQQKLFEDREEHVLEGVANRLRKAADDPFGVFNAAQDHVLRAGRVHVDRLVLDAFARAVSSCEDAEVKALLERVCDLYALSAIEEDRAWFLEHGRLTASRSKAVTAAVNALCAELRPHARALVDAFAIPEQFLAAPMLQA
;
A
#
# COMPACT_ATOMS: atom_id res chain seq x y z
N MET A 1 -29.52 -21.72 -10.38
CA MET A 1 -28.84 -20.43 -10.51
C MET A 1 -28.27 -20.41 -11.90
N ASP A 2 -28.91 -19.66 -12.79
CA ASP A 2 -28.38 -19.45 -14.13
C ASP A 2 -27.31 -18.38 -14.01
N ILE A 3 -26.05 -18.81 -13.99
CA ILE A 3 -24.93 -17.87 -13.99
C ILE A 3 -24.73 -17.41 -15.44
N PRO A 4 -24.70 -16.09 -15.72
CA PRO A 4 -24.40 -15.59 -17.06
C PRO A 4 -23.09 -16.19 -17.57
N ALA A 5 -23.11 -16.81 -18.74
CA ALA A 5 -21.98 -17.59 -19.25
C ALA A 5 -20.76 -16.70 -19.57
N VAL A 6 -19.57 -17.12 -19.10
CA VAL A 6 -18.28 -16.58 -19.56
C VAL A 6 -17.99 -17.11 -20.98
N PRO A 7 -17.39 -16.29 -21.87
CA PRO A 7 -16.84 -16.76 -23.14
C PRO A 7 -15.90 -17.94 -22.94
N SER A 8 -15.95 -18.96 -23.81
CA SER A 8 -15.15 -20.19 -23.65
C SER A 8 -13.63 -19.98 -23.63
N LYS A 9 -13.15 -18.87 -24.18
CA LYS A 9 -11.75 -18.43 -24.15
C LYS A 9 -11.73 -16.91 -24.18
N VAL A 10 -10.87 -16.31 -23.37
CA VAL A 10 -10.57 -14.88 -23.40
C VAL A 10 -9.07 -14.75 -23.66
N ASP A 11 -8.69 -13.85 -24.57
CA ASP A 11 -7.29 -13.56 -24.88
C ASP A 11 -6.63 -12.86 -23.68
N PRO A 12 -5.57 -13.45 -23.07
CA PRO A 12 -4.83 -12.80 -21.99
C PRO A 12 -4.31 -11.41 -22.37
N ASP A 13 -3.93 -11.18 -23.63
CA ASP A 13 -3.39 -9.89 -24.08
C ASP A 13 -4.45 -8.78 -24.08
N ALA A 14 -5.69 -9.13 -24.44
CA ALA A 14 -6.84 -8.21 -24.35
C ALA A 14 -7.13 -7.84 -22.89
N LEU A 15 -7.02 -8.81 -21.98
CA LEU A 15 -7.16 -8.55 -20.54
C LEU A 15 -5.97 -7.76 -19.98
N THR A 16 -4.74 -8.00 -20.45
CA THR A 16 -3.56 -7.19 -20.12
C THR A 16 -3.78 -5.74 -20.51
N ALA A 17 -4.34 -5.46 -21.68
CA ALA A 17 -4.61 -4.08 -22.11
C ALA A 17 -5.54 -3.33 -21.14
N VAL A 18 -6.53 -4.01 -20.58
CA VAL A 18 -7.42 -3.43 -19.55
C VAL A 18 -6.69 -3.22 -18.23
N LEU A 19 -5.88 -4.19 -17.79
CA LEU A 19 -5.10 -4.08 -16.56
C LEU A 19 -4.01 -3.01 -16.63
N ASP A 20 -3.39 -2.85 -17.80
CA ASP A 20 -2.30 -1.91 -18.02
C ASP A 20 -2.77 -0.44 -17.99
N GLY A 21 -4.05 -0.20 -18.30
CA GLY A 21 -4.73 1.07 -18.07
C GLY A 21 -4.04 2.30 -18.68
N ARG A 22 -4.09 3.42 -17.95
CA ARG A 22 -3.55 4.72 -18.38
C ARG A 22 -2.06 4.68 -18.74
N TRP A 23 -1.28 3.82 -18.07
CA TRP A 23 0.17 3.69 -18.26
C TRP A 23 0.57 2.48 -19.10
N ALA A 24 -0.30 1.99 -19.99
CA ALA A 24 -0.01 0.79 -20.78
C ALA A 24 1.28 0.85 -21.61
N GLY A 25 1.59 2.01 -22.22
CA GLY A 25 2.84 2.21 -22.94
C GLY A 25 4.05 2.02 -22.05
N LEU A 26 4.06 2.70 -20.90
CA LEU A 26 5.10 2.62 -19.89
C LEU A 26 5.26 1.21 -19.32
N ARG A 27 4.17 0.52 -18.96
CA ARG A 27 4.23 -0.85 -18.43
C ARG A 27 4.85 -1.82 -19.45
N ARG A 28 4.54 -1.69 -20.74
CA ARG A 28 5.19 -2.49 -21.80
C ARG A 28 6.70 -2.23 -21.87
N GLU A 29 7.10 -0.96 -21.82
CA GLU A 29 8.51 -0.58 -21.83
C GLU A 29 9.27 -1.11 -20.61
N VAL A 30 8.68 -0.98 -19.41
CA VAL A 30 9.29 -1.47 -18.16
C VAL A 30 9.44 -2.99 -18.19
N ARG A 31 8.45 -3.75 -18.68
CA ARG A 31 8.58 -5.21 -18.86
C ARG A 31 9.73 -5.57 -19.82
N ALA A 32 9.82 -4.87 -20.95
CA ALA A 32 10.90 -5.07 -21.92
C ALA A 32 12.27 -4.73 -21.32
N GLN A 33 12.36 -3.63 -20.57
CA GLN A 33 13.58 -3.21 -19.87
C GLN A 33 14.02 -4.23 -18.82
N MET A 34 13.12 -4.68 -17.93
CA MET A 34 13.44 -5.69 -16.91
C MET A 34 13.95 -6.99 -17.55
N THR A 35 13.40 -7.34 -18.72
CA THR A 35 13.86 -8.50 -19.51
C THR A 35 15.27 -8.28 -20.06
N ALA A 36 15.51 -7.11 -20.68
CA ALA A 36 16.81 -6.76 -21.26
C ALA A 36 17.94 -6.65 -20.23
N GLU A 37 17.65 -6.12 -19.04
CA GLU A 37 18.62 -5.97 -17.94
C GLU A 37 18.96 -7.31 -17.25
N ALA A 38 18.23 -8.38 -17.57
CA ALA A 38 18.40 -9.73 -17.03
C ALA A 38 18.44 -9.76 -15.49
N PHE A 39 17.55 -9.01 -14.84
CA PHE A 39 17.40 -9.09 -13.38
C PHE A 39 16.99 -10.49 -12.96
N SER A 40 17.62 -10.99 -11.90
CA SER A 40 17.44 -12.35 -11.37
C SER A 40 17.12 -12.32 -9.88
N ASP A 41 16.39 -13.34 -9.41
CA ASP A 41 16.12 -13.52 -7.98
C ASP A 41 17.37 -13.93 -7.18
N PRO A 42 17.44 -13.57 -5.88
CA PRO A 42 18.63 -13.76 -5.05
C PRO A 42 18.68 -15.13 -4.33
N VAL A 43 18.13 -16.19 -4.92
CA VAL A 43 17.86 -17.49 -4.25
C VAL A 43 19.08 -18.07 -3.52
N ASP A 44 20.27 -17.98 -4.14
CA ASP A 44 21.51 -18.60 -3.65
C ASP A 44 22.53 -17.59 -3.10
N LEU A 45 22.12 -16.33 -2.92
CA LEU A 45 23.05 -15.28 -2.50
C LEU A 45 23.10 -15.16 -0.97
N ASP A 46 24.32 -14.99 -0.44
CA ASP A 46 24.49 -14.48 0.91
C ASP A 46 24.17 -12.97 0.97
N ILE A 47 24.20 -12.40 2.18
CA ILE A 47 23.82 -11.01 2.41
C ILE A 47 24.70 -10.04 1.61
N GLU A 48 26.02 -10.25 1.58
CA GLU A 48 26.94 -9.32 0.93
C GLU A 48 26.89 -9.42 -0.59
N ALA A 49 26.74 -10.63 -1.12
CA ALA A 49 26.52 -10.86 -2.54
C ALA A 49 25.18 -10.27 -3.00
N HIS A 50 24.12 -10.44 -2.20
CA HIS A 50 22.80 -9.86 -2.49
C HIS A 50 22.85 -8.33 -2.48
N ARG A 51 23.47 -7.71 -1.46
CA ARG A 51 23.67 -6.24 -1.42
C ARG A 51 24.46 -5.72 -2.61
N ALA A 52 25.52 -6.41 -3.01
CA ALA A 52 26.32 -6.05 -4.18
C ALA A 52 25.51 -6.15 -5.48
N GLN A 53 24.72 -7.21 -5.65
CA GLN A 53 23.83 -7.38 -6.79
C GLN A 53 22.79 -6.26 -6.85
N VAL A 54 22.14 -5.94 -5.72
CA VAL A 54 21.12 -4.90 -5.67
C VAL A 54 21.69 -3.53 -6.01
N LEU A 55 22.87 -3.17 -5.49
CA LEU A 55 23.53 -1.90 -5.85
C LEU A 55 23.88 -1.84 -7.34
N GLU A 56 24.34 -2.94 -7.93
CA GLU A 56 24.63 -2.98 -9.36
C GLU A 56 23.37 -2.86 -10.22
N ASN A 57 22.29 -3.55 -9.83
CA ASN A 57 20.99 -3.42 -10.50
C ASN A 57 20.42 -2.00 -10.36
N LEU A 58 20.63 -1.34 -9.21
CA LEU A 58 20.26 0.05 -9.02
C LEU A 58 21.00 0.98 -10.00
N ARG A 59 22.31 0.74 -10.23
CA ARG A 59 23.09 1.48 -11.25
C ARG A 59 22.63 1.23 -12.68
N ARG A 60 22.13 0.04 -12.98
CA ARG A 60 21.52 -0.26 -14.28
C ARG A 60 20.23 0.52 -14.46
N LEU A 61 19.37 0.55 -13.45
CA LEU A 61 18.16 1.38 -13.44
C LEU A 61 18.49 2.87 -13.60
N ALA A 62 19.55 3.37 -12.95
CA ALA A 62 20.00 4.76 -13.08
C ALA A 62 20.41 5.20 -14.50
N ARG A 63 20.73 4.24 -15.38
CA ARG A 63 21.05 4.52 -16.80
C ARG A 63 19.81 4.65 -17.66
N THR A 64 18.64 4.31 -17.13
CA THR A 64 17.37 4.51 -17.83
C THR A 64 16.73 5.82 -17.38
N ASP A 65 15.68 6.23 -18.06
CA ASP A 65 14.88 7.42 -17.75
C ASP A 65 13.93 7.23 -16.55
N ARG A 66 13.71 5.98 -16.12
CA ARG A 66 12.70 5.63 -15.12
C ARG A 66 12.90 6.31 -13.76
N PRO A 67 14.12 6.40 -13.20
CA PRO A 67 14.33 7.05 -11.92
C PRO A 67 13.97 8.54 -11.91
N GLY A 68 14.12 9.22 -13.06
CA GLY A 68 13.85 10.65 -13.20
C GLY A 68 12.37 11.00 -13.36
N LEU A 69 11.50 10.04 -13.69
CA LEU A 69 10.10 10.31 -14.06
C LEU A 69 9.36 11.17 -13.04
N GLY A 70 9.50 10.88 -11.75
CA GLY A 70 8.77 11.59 -10.68
C GLY A 70 9.43 12.88 -10.19
N PHE A 71 10.59 13.24 -10.75
CA PHE A 71 11.33 14.45 -10.42
C PHE A 71 10.93 15.63 -11.32
N ASP A 72 11.20 16.83 -10.83
CA ASP A 72 10.94 18.10 -11.53
C ASP A 72 11.80 18.21 -12.81
N SER A 73 11.16 18.47 -13.95
CA SER A 73 11.85 18.57 -15.24
C SER A 73 12.88 19.70 -15.31
N ALA A 74 12.74 20.75 -14.51
CA ALA A 74 13.73 21.83 -14.41
C ALA A 74 15.10 21.32 -13.92
N TYR A 75 15.14 20.18 -13.25
CA TYR A 75 16.36 19.55 -12.73
C TYR A 75 16.70 18.21 -13.39
N GLY A 76 16.09 17.92 -14.55
CA GLY A 76 16.34 16.70 -15.34
C GLY A 76 15.36 15.56 -15.09
N GLY A 77 14.25 15.81 -14.39
CA GLY A 77 13.16 14.84 -14.20
C GLY A 77 12.13 14.82 -15.32
N GLY A 78 11.03 14.10 -15.12
CA GLY A 78 9.97 13.88 -16.11
C GLY A 78 8.58 14.43 -15.76
N ASP A 79 8.39 14.99 -14.56
CA ASP A 79 7.09 15.47 -14.04
C ASP A 79 5.92 14.44 -14.12
N ASP A 80 6.24 13.16 -14.25
CA ASP A 80 5.27 12.06 -14.34
C ASP A 80 5.27 11.25 -13.05
N VAL A 81 4.57 11.77 -12.04
CA VAL A 81 4.42 11.11 -10.73
C VAL A 81 3.76 9.74 -10.85
N GLY A 82 2.72 9.62 -11.68
CA GLY A 82 1.99 8.36 -11.84
C GLY A 82 2.82 7.33 -12.61
N GLY A 83 3.58 7.76 -13.61
CA GLY A 83 4.53 6.91 -14.31
C GLY A 83 5.69 6.48 -13.42
N SER A 84 6.18 7.35 -12.54
CA SER A 84 7.18 7.00 -11.53
C SER A 84 6.69 5.91 -10.58
N VAL A 85 5.48 6.05 -10.03
CA VAL A 85 4.87 5.05 -9.14
C VAL A 85 4.60 3.74 -9.89
N THR A 86 4.05 3.82 -11.11
CA THR A 86 3.80 2.65 -11.96
C THR A 86 5.07 1.87 -12.28
N SER A 87 6.15 2.57 -12.66
CA SER A 87 7.44 1.93 -12.96
C SER A 87 8.06 1.30 -11.73
N PHE A 88 7.91 1.95 -10.58
CA PHE A 88 8.42 1.48 -9.30
C PHE A 88 7.72 0.20 -8.84
N GLU A 89 6.38 0.18 -8.86
CA GLU A 89 5.58 -0.95 -8.39
C GLU A 89 5.90 -2.25 -9.16
N MET A 90 6.19 -2.12 -10.46
CA MET A 90 6.56 -3.24 -11.31
C MET A 90 7.88 -3.92 -10.95
N LEU A 91 8.78 -3.23 -10.22
CA LEU A 91 9.93 -3.89 -9.61
C LEU A 91 9.50 -4.97 -8.61
N GLY A 92 8.25 -4.91 -8.11
CA GLY A 92 7.60 -5.93 -7.28
C GLY A 92 7.47 -7.30 -7.92
N PHE A 93 7.61 -7.43 -9.25
CA PHE A 93 7.74 -8.73 -9.92
C PHE A 93 9.12 -9.38 -9.72
N GLY A 94 10.17 -8.58 -9.50
CA GLY A 94 11.54 -9.07 -9.38
C GLY A 94 12.01 -9.20 -7.94
N ASP A 95 13.29 -8.85 -7.72
CA ASP A 95 13.89 -8.79 -6.39
C ASP A 95 13.34 -7.60 -5.59
N LEU A 96 12.60 -7.88 -4.53
CA LEU A 96 11.99 -6.86 -3.67
C LEU A 96 13.04 -6.03 -2.91
N SER A 97 14.29 -6.51 -2.77
CA SER A 97 15.38 -5.68 -2.23
C SER A 97 15.78 -4.56 -3.20
N LEU A 98 15.72 -4.81 -4.52
CA LEU A 98 15.94 -3.77 -5.53
C LEU A 98 14.82 -2.75 -5.51
N MET A 99 13.56 -3.20 -5.45
CA MET A 99 12.40 -2.31 -5.28
C MET A 99 12.59 -1.42 -4.05
N VAL A 100 12.91 -1.97 -2.89
CA VAL A 100 13.07 -1.19 -1.66
C VAL A 100 14.30 -0.26 -1.72
N LYS A 101 15.44 -0.69 -2.25
CA LYS A 101 16.64 0.16 -2.36
C LYS A 101 16.43 1.33 -3.33
N ALA A 102 15.73 1.09 -4.45
CA ALA A 102 15.27 2.13 -5.36
C ALA A 102 14.33 3.11 -4.65
N GLY A 103 13.44 2.60 -3.79
CA GLY A 103 12.49 3.39 -3.02
C GLY A 103 13.19 4.27 -2.00
N VAL A 104 14.21 3.75 -1.30
CA VAL A 104 15.05 4.52 -0.39
C VAL A 104 15.77 5.65 -1.12
N GLN A 105 16.38 5.37 -2.27
CA GLN A 105 17.18 6.34 -3.01
C GLN A 105 16.31 7.44 -3.66
N TRP A 106 15.37 7.06 -4.52
CA TRP A 106 14.62 8.00 -5.35
C TRP A 106 13.29 8.43 -4.71
N GLY A 107 12.60 7.51 -4.02
CA GLY A 107 11.33 7.80 -3.37
C GLY A 107 11.48 8.56 -2.06
N LEU A 108 12.30 8.07 -1.14
CA LEU A 108 12.44 8.61 0.21
C LEU A 108 13.49 9.72 0.29
N PHE A 109 14.75 9.40 0.00
CA PHE A 109 15.83 10.39 0.06
C PHE A 109 15.65 11.48 -1.00
N GLY A 110 15.52 11.10 -2.27
CA GLY A 110 15.26 12.03 -3.37
C GLY A 110 13.94 12.77 -3.24
N GLY A 111 12.86 12.05 -2.95
CA GLY A 111 11.54 12.66 -2.72
C GLY A 111 11.54 13.66 -1.57
N ALA A 112 12.21 13.38 -0.44
CA ALA A 112 12.32 14.34 0.65
C ALA A 112 13.10 15.61 0.24
N VAL A 113 14.19 15.47 -0.50
CA VAL A 113 14.95 16.64 -1.00
C VAL A 113 14.09 17.49 -1.94
N GLN A 114 13.31 16.87 -2.84
CA GLN A 114 12.44 17.60 -3.77
C GLN A 114 11.23 18.24 -3.08
N LEU A 115 10.59 17.52 -2.15
CA LEU A 115 9.30 17.92 -1.59
C LEU A 115 9.44 18.78 -0.34
N LEU A 116 10.54 18.65 0.41
CA LEU A 116 10.81 19.41 1.63
C LEU A 116 11.87 20.49 1.42
N GLY A 117 12.67 20.37 0.36
CA GLY A 117 13.66 21.34 -0.03
C GLY A 117 13.10 22.52 -0.83
N THR A 118 14.04 23.31 -1.32
CA THR A 118 13.85 24.53 -2.09
C THR A 118 14.89 24.54 -3.21
N GLU A 119 14.82 25.50 -4.13
CA GLU A 119 15.71 25.62 -5.31
C GLU A 119 17.20 25.35 -4.98
N ARG A 120 17.73 25.92 -3.88
CA ARG A 120 19.13 25.70 -3.45
C ARG A 120 19.49 24.23 -3.23
N HIS A 121 18.54 23.43 -2.77
CA HIS A 121 18.70 22.00 -2.54
C HIS A 121 18.54 21.25 -3.87
N HIS A 122 17.61 21.69 -4.70
CA HIS A 122 17.27 21.04 -5.96
C HIS A 122 18.44 21.11 -6.93
N GLU A 123 18.97 22.31 -7.17
CA GLU A 123 20.14 22.56 -8.03
C GLU A 123 21.36 21.76 -7.60
N LYS A 124 21.56 21.62 -6.29
CA LYS A 124 22.76 21.00 -5.73
C LYS A 124 22.71 19.47 -5.75
N TYR A 125 21.55 18.86 -5.51
CA TYR A 125 21.48 17.44 -5.18
C TYR A 125 20.65 16.60 -6.16
N LEU A 126 19.58 17.10 -6.79
CA LEU A 126 18.63 16.22 -7.49
C LEU A 126 19.27 15.46 -8.67
N SER A 127 20.11 16.12 -9.47
CA SER A 127 20.82 15.46 -10.57
C SER A 127 21.69 14.31 -10.07
N GLY A 128 22.48 14.52 -9.01
CA GLY A 128 23.32 13.49 -8.42
C GLY A 128 22.55 12.39 -7.69
N ILE A 129 21.34 12.69 -7.21
CA ILE A 129 20.44 11.70 -6.62
C ILE A 129 19.90 10.76 -7.71
N MET A 130 19.50 11.33 -8.85
CA MET A 130 18.94 10.56 -9.98
C MET A 130 19.98 9.63 -10.61
N ASP A 131 21.21 10.09 -10.84
CA ASP A 131 22.28 9.31 -11.47
C ASP A 131 23.12 8.44 -10.50
N LEU A 132 22.81 8.51 -9.20
CA LEU A 132 23.49 7.83 -8.09
C LEU A 132 24.90 8.33 -7.74
N SER A 133 25.33 9.50 -8.25
CA SER A 133 26.55 10.14 -7.76
C SER A 133 26.43 10.58 -6.30
N VAL A 134 25.20 10.77 -5.80
CA VAL A 134 24.83 11.02 -4.42
C VAL A 134 23.88 9.94 -3.93
N LEU A 135 24.43 8.90 -3.30
CA LEU A 135 23.66 7.88 -2.60
C LEU A 135 23.24 8.39 -1.22
N GLY A 136 21.97 8.24 -0.88
CA GLY A 136 21.49 8.70 0.40
C GLY A 136 20.50 7.82 1.12
N CYS A 137 20.18 8.27 2.33
CA CYS A 137 19.39 7.58 3.33
C CYS A 137 18.23 8.45 3.80
N PHE A 138 17.18 7.81 4.30
CA PHE A 138 16.05 8.47 4.94
C PHE A 138 16.01 8.11 6.43
N ALA A 139 16.54 9.00 7.27
CA ALA A 139 16.80 8.78 8.69
C ALA A 139 15.71 9.41 9.57
N MET A 140 14.55 8.76 9.61
CA MET A 140 13.40 9.20 10.40
C MET A 140 13.25 8.37 11.68
N THR A 141 12.95 7.08 11.53
CA THR A 141 12.68 6.14 12.61
C THR A 141 13.82 6.08 13.62
N GLU A 142 13.44 6.05 14.88
CA GLU A 142 14.32 5.89 16.03
C GLU A 142 14.00 4.61 16.79
N HIS A 143 14.95 4.14 17.60
CA HIS A 143 14.76 2.98 18.46
C HIS A 143 13.52 3.15 19.37
N GLY A 144 13.29 4.36 19.90
CA GLY A 144 12.14 4.67 20.74
C GLY A 144 10.86 5.03 19.95
N HIS A 145 10.96 5.41 18.68
CA HIS A 145 9.86 6.04 17.94
C HIS A 145 9.82 5.61 16.47
N GLY A 146 8.78 4.85 16.12
CA GLY A 146 8.46 4.44 14.75
C GLY A 146 7.20 5.12 14.22
N SER A 147 6.03 4.73 14.71
CA SER A 147 4.75 5.32 14.31
C SER A 147 4.56 6.74 14.87
N ASP A 148 5.10 7.02 16.06
CA ASP A 148 5.02 8.34 16.71
C ASP A 148 6.23 9.22 16.36
N VAL A 149 6.32 9.59 15.09
CA VAL A 149 7.42 10.42 14.56
C VAL A 149 7.40 11.84 15.14
N GLN A 150 6.29 12.30 15.71
CA GLN A 150 6.20 13.66 16.26
C GLN A 150 7.12 13.84 17.49
N ASN A 151 7.34 12.75 18.23
CA ASN A 151 8.10 12.74 19.49
C ASN A 151 9.51 12.14 19.33
N LEU A 152 10.10 12.22 18.14
CA LEU A 152 11.51 11.89 17.95
C LEU A 152 12.40 12.66 18.94
N HIS A 153 13.49 12.04 19.38
CA HIS A 153 14.42 12.58 20.36
C HIS A 153 15.67 13.21 19.73
N THR A 154 16.07 12.82 18.52
CA THR A 154 17.21 13.47 17.82
C THR A 154 16.96 14.96 17.73
N THR A 155 17.95 15.79 18.08
CA THR A 155 17.84 17.26 18.04
C THR A 155 18.73 17.85 16.96
N ALA A 156 18.34 19.01 16.44
CA ALA A 156 19.14 19.87 15.58
C ALA A 156 19.09 21.29 16.14
N THR A 157 20.10 21.66 16.92
CA THR A 157 20.16 22.96 17.62
C THR A 157 20.94 23.97 16.81
N TYR A 158 20.34 25.11 16.49
CA TYR A 158 21.00 26.18 15.74
C TYR A 158 21.99 26.96 16.61
N ASP A 159 23.20 27.16 16.09
CA ASP A 159 24.29 27.94 16.68
C ASP A 159 24.54 29.20 15.82
N PRO A 160 24.03 30.38 16.22
CA PRO A 160 24.21 31.62 15.46
C PRO A 160 25.67 32.08 15.34
N ALA A 161 26.56 31.65 16.25
CA ALA A 161 27.95 32.07 16.24
C ALA A 161 28.73 31.43 15.09
N THR A 162 28.41 30.18 14.74
CA THR A 162 29.03 29.45 13.63
C THR A 162 28.12 29.34 12.40
N ARG A 163 26.83 29.71 12.52
CA ARG A 163 25.80 29.59 11.48
C ARG A 163 25.58 28.13 11.06
N GLU A 164 25.58 27.24 12.03
CA GLU A 164 25.44 25.80 11.84
C GLU A 164 24.32 25.23 12.71
N PHE A 165 23.83 24.07 12.34
CA PHE A 165 23.06 23.20 13.22
C PHE A 165 23.97 22.16 13.84
N VAL A 166 23.77 21.90 15.14
CA VAL A 166 24.39 20.79 15.88
C VAL A 166 23.36 19.68 15.99
N VAL A 167 23.57 18.60 15.23
CA VAL A 167 22.72 17.40 15.21
C VAL A 167 23.22 16.40 16.25
N HIS A 168 22.33 15.96 17.14
CA HIS A 168 22.71 15.08 18.25
C HIS A 168 21.62 14.07 18.61
N SER A 169 22.03 12.84 18.93
CA SER A 169 21.21 11.80 19.54
C SER A 169 21.41 11.85 21.07
N PRO A 170 20.48 12.44 21.85
CA PRO A 170 20.68 12.70 23.28
C PRO A 170 20.66 11.46 24.17
N ASP A 171 20.08 10.35 23.70
CA ASP A 171 19.96 9.10 24.43
C ASP A 171 19.92 7.90 23.47
N SER A 172 19.97 6.68 24.02
CA SER A 172 19.95 5.45 23.22
C SER A 172 18.66 5.27 22.41
N GLY A 173 17.53 5.79 22.90
CA GLY A 173 16.24 5.82 22.22
C GLY A 173 16.26 6.69 20.96
N ALA A 174 17.12 7.70 20.91
CA ALA A 174 17.32 8.59 19.74
C ALA A 174 18.19 7.98 18.62
N THR A 175 18.69 6.76 18.78
CA THR A 175 19.43 6.07 17.71
C THR A 175 18.51 5.86 16.53
N LYS A 176 18.89 6.36 15.35
CA LYS A 176 18.14 6.10 14.11
C LYS A 176 18.24 4.62 13.77
N GLU A 177 17.13 4.02 13.39
CA GLU A 177 16.93 2.58 13.40
C GLU A 177 16.31 2.12 12.07
N TYR A 178 16.82 1.01 11.52
CA TYR A 178 16.36 0.41 10.24
C TYR A 178 16.60 1.27 8.99
N ILE A 179 17.59 2.15 8.99
CA ILE A 179 17.80 3.13 7.92
C ILE A 179 18.40 2.45 6.68
N GLY A 180 17.61 2.29 5.61
CA GLY A 180 18.08 1.75 4.34
C GLY A 180 19.24 2.58 3.76
N ASN A 181 20.18 1.93 3.07
CA ASN A 181 21.45 2.48 2.60
C ASN A 181 22.46 2.88 3.71
N ALA A 182 22.07 2.90 4.99
CA ALA A 182 22.95 3.47 6.01
C ALA A 182 24.18 2.61 6.30
N ALA A 183 24.07 1.27 6.24
CA ALA A 183 25.16 0.39 6.66
C ALA A 183 26.36 0.40 5.71
N ARG A 184 26.15 0.59 4.39
CA ARG A 184 27.22 0.43 3.40
C ARG A 184 27.27 1.54 2.34
N ASP A 185 26.15 1.84 1.70
CA ASP A 185 26.18 2.56 0.42
C ASP A 185 25.89 4.07 0.53
N GLY A 186 25.11 4.50 1.54
CA GLY A 186 24.69 5.89 1.73
C GLY A 186 25.86 6.81 2.11
N ARG A 187 25.84 8.04 1.60
CA ARG A 187 26.84 9.09 1.90
C ARG A 187 26.20 10.27 2.63
N LEU A 188 24.96 10.58 2.29
CA LEU A 188 24.17 11.66 2.88
C LEU A 188 22.88 11.08 3.47
N ALA A 189 22.39 11.63 4.57
CA ALA A 189 21.10 11.25 5.14
C ALA A 189 20.20 12.48 5.24
N VAL A 190 18.92 12.34 4.88
CA VAL A 190 17.88 13.24 5.36
C VAL A 190 17.52 12.79 6.78
N VAL A 191 17.99 13.52 7.78
CA VAL A 191 17.77 13.25 9.21
C VAL A 191 16.59 14.07 9.70
N PHE A 192 15.58 13.39 10.25
CA PHE A 192 14.46 14.05 10.94
C PHE A 192 14.82 14.26 12.40
N ALA A 193 14.74 15.50 12.87
CA ALA A 193 15.15 15.90 14.22
C ALA A 193 14.27 17.04 14.75
N GLN A 194 14.17 17.16 16.07
CA GLN A 194 13.58 18.32 16.75
C GLN A 194 14.45 19.55 16.51
N LEU A 195 13.94 20.50 15.73
CA LEU A 195 14.61 21.78 15.49
C LEU A 195 14.57 22.62 16.76
N VAL A 196 15.72 23.10 17.22
CA VAL A 196 15.82 24.04 18.33
C VAL A 196 16.52 25.32 17.85
N THR A 197 15.87 26.48 18.00
CA THR A 197 16.47 27.78 17.67
C THR A 197 15.92 28.87 18.60
N GLY A 198 16.77 29.84 18.97
CA GLY A 198 16.40 30.88 19.94
C GLY A 198 16.04 30.34 21.33
N GLY A 199 16.49 29.13 21.67
CA GLY A 199 16.14 28.44 22.92
C GLY A 199 14.76 27.76 22.91
N GLU A 200 14.05 27.74 21.78
CA GLU A 200 12.71 27.14 21.65
C GLU A 200 12.74 25.96 20.68
N SER A 201 11.97 24.90 20.99
CA SER A 201 11.71 23.81 20.04
C SER A 201 10.67 24.25 19.00
N ARG A 202 10.90 23.88 17.74
CA ARG A 202 10.01 24.11 16.59
C ARG A 202 9.53 22.79 15.99
N GLY A 203 9.53 21.71 16.77
CA GLY A 203 9.11 20.40 16.31
C GLY A 203 10.03 19.80 15.23
N VAL A 204 9.56 18.71 14.63
CA VAL A 204 10.36 17.91 13.68
C VAL A 204 10.58 18.65 12.36
N HIS A 205 11.84 18.70 11.94
CA HIS A 205 12.30 19.17 10.63
C HIS A 205 13.31 18.18 10.03
N ALA A 206 13.61 18.35 8.74
CA ALA A 206 14.49 17.48 7.98
C ALA A 206 15.81 18.19 7.60
N PHE A 207 16.93 17.53 7.84
CA PHE A 207 18.28 18.07 7.64
C PHE A 207 19.13 17.14 6.77
N LEU A 208 19.88 17.70 5.83
CA LEU A 208 20.88 16.96 5.05
C LEU A 208 22.19 16.84 5.84
N VAL A 209 22.47 15.63 6.34
CA VAL A 209 23.63 15.34 7.19
C VAL A 209 24.57 14.37 6.47
N PRO A 210 25.84 14.75 6.21
CA PRO A 210 26.84 13.80 5.72
C PRO A 210 27.07 12.71 6.77
N ILE A 211 26.91 11.45 6.36
CA ILE A 211 27.14 10.31 7.25
C ILE A 211 28.46 9.61 6.97
N ARG A 212 29.10 9.90 5.84
CA ARG A 212 30.43 9.39 5.48
C ARG A 212 31.34 10.47 4.91
N ASP A 213 32.62 10.36 5.21
CA ASP A 213 33.71 11.11 4.59
C ASP A 213 34.76 10.12 4.05
N GLY A 214 35.09 10.20 2.76
CA GLY A 214 36.00 9.24 2.12
C GLY A 214 35.57 7.76 2.16
N GLY A 215 34.31 7.46 2.51
CA GLY A 215 33.79 6.10 2.68
C GLY A 215 33.74 5.62 4.13
N GLU A 216 34.43 6.29 5.04
CA GLU A 216 34.40 6.06 6.48
C GLU A 216 33.27 6.87 7.13
N PRO A 217 32.77 6.49 8.33
CA PRO A 217 31.82 7.31 9.07
C PRO A 217 32.34 8.75 9.25
N ALA A 218 31.47 9.73 8.99
CA ALA A 218 31.82 11.14 9.18
C ALA A 218 32.10 11.45 10.66
N PRO A 219 32.90 12.49 10.99
CA PRO A 219 33.17 12.86 12.37
C PRO A 219 31.89 13.05 13.20
N GLY A 220 31.81 12.39 14.36
CA GLY A 220 30.63 12.40 15.22
C GLY A 220 29.49 11.48 14.76
N VAL A 221 29.63 10.74 13.65
CA VAL A 221 28.64 9.76 13.19
C VAL A 221 29.10 8.35 13.54
N THR A 222 28.24 7.60 14.22
CA THR A 222 28.41 6.14 14.38
C THR A 222 27.44 5.41 13.46
N ILE A 223 27.94 4.39 12.76
CA ILE A 223 27.15 3.56 11.85
C ILE A 223 27.29 2.10 12.26
N GLU A 224 26.16 1.42 12.44
CA GLU A 224 26.14 -0.03 12.68
C GLU A 224 25.21 -0.72 11.67
N ASP A 225 25.53 -1.93 11.25
CA ASP A 225 24.67 -2.73 10.39
C ASP A 225 23.57 -3.42 11.21
N CYS A 226 22.32 -3.39 10.74
CA CYS A 226 21.23 -4.16 11.35
C CYS A 226 21.43 -5.69 11.19
N GLY A 227 22.28 -6.11 10.26
CA GLY A 227 22.60 -7.50 9.99
C GLY A 227 21.50 -8.24 9.25
N ARG A 228 21.35 -9.54 9.54
CA ARG A 228 20.38 -10.41 8.87
C ARG A 228 18.95 -10.05 9.28
N LYS A 229 18.08 -9.87 8.28
CA LYS A 229 16.64 -9.67 8.45
C LYS A 229 15.87 -10.90 7.99
N ALA A 230 14.57 -10.94 8.29
CA ALA A 230 13.68 -12.00 7.82
C ALA A 230 13.66 -12.09 6.28
N GLY A 231 13.57 -10.94 5.61
CA GLY A 231 13.69 -10.77 4.16
C GLY A 231 14.37 -9.43 3.82
N LEU A 232 14.43 -9.08 2.54
CA LEU A 232 15.04 -7.85 2.01
C LEU A 232 16.52 -7.71 2.37
N ASN A 233 17.26 -8.82 2.37
CA ASN A 233 18.66 -8.84 2.82
C ASN A 233 19.62 -8.10 1.89
N GLY A 234 19.21 -7.79 0.65
CA GLY A 234 19.95 -6.94 -0.28
C GLY A 234 19.88 -5.45 0.07
N VAL A 235 19.02 -5.04 1.00
CA VAL A 235 18.98 -3.69 1.56
C VAL A 235 19.89 -3.62 2.78
N ASP A 236 20.88 -2.73 2.73
CA ASP A 236 21.88 -2.47 3.76
C ASP A 236 21.33 -1.51 4.84
N ASN A 237 20.28 -1.95 5.55
CA ASN A 237 19.73 -1.21 6.68
C ASN A 237 20.77 -1.06 7.80
N GLY A 238 20.94 0.15 8.30
CA GLY A 238 21.84 0.45 9.40
C GLY A 238 21.22 1.31 10.49
N ARG A 239 21.99 1.45 11.57
CA ARG A 239 21.74 2.33 12.72
C ARG A 239 22.63 3.54 12.61
N LEU A 240 22.12 4.72 12.96
CA LEU A 240 22.90 5.96 13.00
C LEU A 240 22.76 6.64 14.36
N THR A 241 23.88 7.04 14.94
CA THR A 241 23.94 7.89 16.13
C THR A 241 24.79 9.12 15.83
N PHE A 242 24.35 10.28 16.29
CA PHE A 242 25.01 11.56 16.05
C PHE A 242 25.54 12.14 17.37
N ASP A 243 26.85 12.37 17.45
CA ASP A 243 27.51 13.06 18.55
C ASP A 243 27.92 14.47 18.10
N HIS A 244 27.04 15.44 18.38
CA HIS A 244 27.26 16.86 18.10
C HIS A 244 27.76 17.18 16.68
N VAL A 245 27.18 16.53 15.67
CA VAL A 245 27.56 16.68 14.26
C VAL A 245 27.14 18.06 13.77
N ARG A 246 28.11 18.83 13.25
CA ARG A 246 27.87 20.18 12.73
C ARG A 246 27.57 20.16 11.24
N VAL A 247 26.48 20.81 10.85
CA VAL A 247 26.07 21.00 9.45
C VAL A 247 25.74 22.47 9.19
N PRO A 248 25.99 23.01 7.99
CA PRO A 248 25.67 24.40 7.68
C PRO A 248 24.16 24.67 7.80
N ARG A 249 23.78 25.93 8.03
CA ARG A 249 22.37 26.36 8.07
C ARG A 249 21.58 25.92 6.83
N GLU A 250 22.21 25.90 5.67
CA GLU A 250 21.62 25.48 4.39
C GLU A 250 21.33 23.96 4.32
N ALA A 251 21.71 23.18 5.33
CA ALA A 251 21.34 21.76 5.44
C ALA A 251 19.85 21.56 5.76
N LEU A 252 19.17 22.57 6.33
CA LEU A 252 17.73 22.53 6.61
C LEU A 252 16.92 22.53 5.30
N LEU A 253 16.14 21.48 5.09
CA LEU A 253 15.13 21.42 4.03
C LEU A 253 13.97 22.36 4.40
N ASN A 254 14.03 23.58 3.87
CA ASN A 254 13.35 24.74 4.44
C ASN A 254 12.02 25.13 3.78
N ARG A 255 11.36 24.23 3.03
CA ARG A 255 10.09 24.56 2.35
C ARG A 255 8.98 25.01 3.30
N PHE A 256 8.89 24.34 4.46
CA PHE A 256 7.82 24.54 5.43
C PHE A 256 8.27 25.27 6.70
N GLY A 257 9.54 25.62 6.81
CA GLY A 257 10.10 26.32 7.97
C GLY A 257 11.57 26.65 7.72
N ASP A 258 11.98 27.87 8.05
CA ASP A 258 13.35 28.35 7.85
C ASP A 258 13.91 29.06 9.07
N VAL A 259 15.23 29.10 9.16
CA VAL A 259 15.99 29.78 10.21
C VAL A 259 16.92 30.80 9.57
N ALA A 260 16.76 32.08 9.92
CA ALA A 260 17.61 33.16 9.46
C ALA A 260 18.99 33.12 10.14
N GLU A 261 19.97 33.88 9.63
CA GLU A 261 21.34 33.88 10.18
C GLU A 261 21.39 34.22 11.67
N ASP A 262 20.51 35.11 12.13
CA ASP A 262 20.39 35.54 13.53
C ASP A 262 19.66 34.54 14.44
N GLY A 263 19.14 33.43 13.87
CA GLY A 263 18.38 32.41 14.59
C GLY A 263 16.86 32.62 14.58
N THR A 264 16.37 33.68 13.95
CA THR A 264 14.93 33.92 13.82
C THR A 264 14.27 32.83 12.98
N TYR A 265 13.23 32.19 13.53
CA TYR A 265 12.45 31.16 12.84
C TYR A 265 11.27 31.76 12.09
N SER A 266 10.96 31.22 10.91
CA SER A 266 9.78 31.59 10.13
C SER A 266 9.15 30.36 9.46
N SER A 267 7.84 30.38 9.26
CA SER A 267 7.09 29.28 8.63
C SER A 267 5.84 29.83 7.94
N PRO A 268 5.47 29.33 6.74
CA PRO A 268 4.18 29.64 6.13
C PRO A 268 3.01 28.99 6.88
N ILE A 269 3.27 28.01 7.74
CA ILE A 269 2.26 27.30 8.56
C ILE A 269 2.53 27.59 10.04
N GLU A 270 1.64 28.34 10.67
CA GLU A 270 1.80 28.83 12.05
C GLU A 270 1.82 27.69 13.09
N SER A 271 0.99 26.66 12.92
CA SER A 271 0.89 25.56 13.88
C SER A 271 1.93 24.48 13.60
N ASP A 272 2.74 24.15 14.61
CA ASP A 272 3.74 23.08 14.56
C ASP A 272 3.13 21.72 14.19
N GLY A 273 2.00 21.37 14.79
CA GLY A 273 1.28 20.14 14.48
C GLY A 273 0.78 20.12 13.03
N ARG A 274 0.13 21.19 12.56
CA ARG A 274 -0.33 21.25 11.15
C ARG A 274 0.83 21.19 10.17
N ARG A 275 1.94 21.88 10.47
CA ARG A 275 3.15 21.84 9.64
C ARG A 275 3.71 20.42 9.54
N PHE A 276 3.82 19.73 10.68
CA PHE A 276 4.29 18.35 10.73
C PHE A 276 3.43 17.41 9.86
N PHE A 277 2.11 17.46 10.00
CA PHE A 277 1.20 16.64 9.19
C PHE A 277 1.24 17.01 7.70
N THR A 278 1.34 18.30 7.36
CA THR A 278 1.49 18.74 5.96
C THR A 278 2.79 18.22 5.36
N MET A 279 3.90 18.33 6.09
CA MET A 279 5.20 17.81 5.69
C MET A 279 5.16 16.30 5.42
N LEU A 280 4.60 15.52 6.35
CA LEU A 280 4.45 14.07 6.17
C LEU A 280 3.46 13.71 5.06
N GLY A 281 2.41 14.51 4.87
CA GLY A 281 1.43 14.36 3.79
C GLY A 281 2.05 14.45 2.39
N THR A 282 3.18 15.17 2.24
CA THR A 282 3.92 15.16 0.97
C THR A 282 4.55 13.80 0.65
N LEU A 283 4.78 12.95 1.65
CA LEU A 283 5.46 11.66 1.51
C LEU A 283 4.50 10.49 1.26
N ILE A 284 3.22 10.76 0.92
CA ILE A 284 2.22 9.73 0.60
C ILE A 284 2.62 8.82 -0.57
N ARG A 285 3.51 9.28 -1.47
CA ARG A 285 3.98 8.51 -2.63
C ARG A 285 4.60 7.17 -2.22
N GLY A 286 5.32 7.13 -1.10
CA GLY A 286 5.90 5.89 -0.55
C GLY A 286 4.83 4.85 -0.20
N ARG A 287 3.75 5.29 0.45
CA ARG A 287 2.61 4.42 0.82
C ARG A 287 1.92 3.81 -0.40
N VAL A 288 1.64 4.62 -1.42
CA VAL A 288 1.02 4.16 -2.68
C VAL A 288 1.90 3.10 -3.34
N SER A 289 3.19 3.42 -3.47
CA SER A 289 4.20 2.57 -4.12
C SER A 289 4.40 1.23 -3.42
N VAL A 290 4.46 1.21 -2.08
CA VAL A 290 4.55 -0.03 -1.30
C VAL A 290 3.28 -0.87 -1.44
N GLY A 291 2.11 -0.22 -1.42
CA GLY A 291 0.82 -0.89 -1.63
C GLY A 291 0.75 -1.59 -2.98
N GLY A 292 1.10 -0.90 -4.07
CA GLY A 292 1.10 -1.49 -5.41
C GLY A 292 2.17 -2.57 -5.60
N SER A 293 3.38 -2.37 -5.06
CA SER A 293 4.44 -3.39 -5.10
C SER A 293 4.04 -4.69 -4.38
N ALA A 294 3.30 -4.59 -3.27
CA ALA A 294 2.71 -5.74 -2.59
C ALA A 294 1.69 -6.46 -3.49
N GLY A 295 0.91 -5.71 -4.25
CA GLY A 295 0.01 -6.22 -5.28
C GLY A 295 0.76 -6.99 -6.37
N ASP A 296 1.84 -6.45 -6.91
CA ASP A 296 2.64 -7.10 -7.96
C ASP A 296 3.36 -8.37 -7.47
N ALA A 297 3.87 -8.36 -6.24
CA ALA A 297 4.37 -9.57 -5.59
C ALA A 297 3.27 -10.64 -5.41
N THR A 298 2.03 -10.22 -5.13
CA THR A 298 0.87 -11.12 -5.01
C THR A 298 0.49 -11.74 -6.35
N LYS A 299 0.48 -10.93 -7.43
CA LYS A 299 0.25 -11.40 -8.80
C LYS A 299 1.26 -12.48 -9.18
N ARG A 300 2.54 -12.28 -8.86
CA ARG A 300 3.60 -13.27 -9.06
C ARG A 300 3.37 -14.57 -8.29
N ALA A 301 3.06 -14.48 -7.00
CA ALA A 301 2.81 -15.67 -6.19
C ALA A 301 1.59 -16.48 -6.69
N LEU A 302 0.51 -15.79 -7.09
CA LEU A 302 -0.66 -16.42 -7.68
C LEU A 302 -0.35 -17.05 -9.04
N ALA A 303 0.43 -16.39 -9.90
CA ALA A 303 0.88 -16.96 -11.17
C ALA A 303 1.66 -18.26 -10.96
N LEU A 304 2.64 -18.27 -10.05
CA LEU A 304 3.40 -19.48 -9.70
C LEU A 304 2.48 -20.61 -9.19
N ALA A 305 1.58 -20.31 -8.26
CA ALA A 305 0.72 -21.32 -7.65
C ALA A 305 -0.36 -21.86 -8.59
N ILE A 306 -0.96 -21.00 -9.42
CA ILE A 306 -1.98 -21.42 -10.40
C ILE A 306 -1.33 -22.26 -11.50
N ARG A 307 -0.20 -21.82 -12.07
CA ARG A 307 0.54 -22.60 -13.07
C ARG A 307 0.95 -23.97 -12.52
N TYR A 308 1.43 -24.04 -11.27
CA TYR A 308 1.74 -25.32 -10.61
C TYR A 308 0.48 -26.17 -10.40
N GLY A 309 -0.62 -25.55 -9.97
CA GLY A 309 -1.90 -26.22 -9.72
C GLY A 309 -2.53 -26.85 -10.95
N GLU A 310 -2.24 -26.33 -12.14
CA GLU A 310 -2.75 -26.85 -13.43
C GLU A 310 -2.02 -28.09 -13.94
N GLN A 311 -0.76 -28.27 -13.56
CA GLN A 311 0.03 -29.41 -13.98
C GLN A 311 0.12 -30.49 -12.91
N ARG A 312 0.09 -30.10 -11.62
CA ARG A 312 0.29 -31.04 -10.52
C ARG A 312 -0.94 -31.94 -10.38
N ARG A 313 -0.70 -33.25 -10.36
CA ARG A 313 -1.72 -34.27 -10.10
C ARG A 313 -1.52 -34.91 -8.73
N GLN A 314 -2.61 -35.16 -8.02
CA GLN A 314 -2.59 -35.87 -6.74
C GLN A 314 -3.98 -36.44 -6.44
N PHE A 315 -4.01 -37.64 -5.88
CA PHE A 315 -5.21 -38.44 -5.62
C PHE A 315 -5.98 -38.83 -6.89
N LYS A 316 -6.58 -40.01 -6.87
CA LYS A 316 -7.27 -40.59 -8.03
C LYS A 316 -8.77 -40.35 -7.96
N ARG A 317 -9.41 -40.24 -9.12
CA ARG A 317 -10.87 -40.46 -9.21
C ARG A 317 -11.17 -41.91 -8.81
N PRO A 318 -12.36 -42.22 -8.28
CA PRO A 318 -12.74 -43.60 -7.97
C PRO A 318 -12.47 -44.60 -9.11
N ASP A 319 -12.65 -44.15 -10.35
CA ASP A 319 -12.56 -44.99 -11.55
C ASP A 319 -11.45 -44.58 -12.54
N GLY A 320 -10.37 -43.90 -12.10
CA GLY A 320 -9.40 -43.41 -13.09
C GLY A 320 -8.09 -42.80 -12.58
N ASP A 321 -7.56 -41.90 -13.41
CA ASP A 321 -6.26 -41.26 -13.24
C ASP A 321 -6.23 -40.26 -12.08
N GLU A 322 -5.01 -39.83 -11.75
CA GLU A 322 -4.81 -38.74 -10.81
C GLU A 322 -5.39 -37.42 -11.35
N VAL A 323 -6.04 -36.68 -10.44
CA VAL A 323 -6.73 -35.43 -10.75
C VAL A 323 -5.76 -34.26 -10.63
N VAL A 324 -5.86 -33.31 -11.57
CA VAL A 324 -5.14 -32.03 -11.49
C VAL A 324 -5.60 -31.30 -10.24
N ILE A 325 -4.67 -30.83 -9.40
CA ILE A 325 -5.06 -30.32 -8.07
C ILE A 325 -5.97 -29.09 -8.14
N LEU A 326 -5.85 -28.25 -9.18
CA LEU A 326 -6.75 -27.12 -9.42
C LEU A 326 -8.18 -27.51 -9.84
N ASP A 327 -8.45 -28.79 -10.15
CA ASP A 327 -9.82 -29.30 -10.35
C ASP A 327 -10.57 -29.50 -9.03
N TYR A 328 -9.87 -29.54 -7.89
CA TYR A 328 -10.52 -29.68 -6.59
C TYR A 328 -11.07 -28.34 -6.10
N LEU A 329 -12.35 -28.30 -5.72
CA LEU A 329 -13.00 -27.11 -5.16
C LEU A 329 -12.23 -26.53 -3.96
N GLY A 330 -11.67 -27.36 -3.08
CA GLY A 330 -10.86 -26.88 -1.95
C GLY A 330 -9.59 -26.13 -2.39
N HIS A 331 -8.99 -26.52 -3.51
CA HIS A 331 -7.84 -25.84 -4.09
C HIS A 331 -8.26 -24.54 -4.81
N GLN A 332 -9.38 -24.58 -5.53
CA GLN A 332 -9.97 -23.40 -6.18
C GLN A 332 -10.34 -22.34 -5.14
N ARG A 333 -11.03 -22.70 -4.05
CA ARG A 333 -11.39 -21.78 -2.97
C ARG A 333 -10.19 -21.15 -2.26
N LYS A 334 -9.02 -21.79 -2.32
CA LYS A 334 -7.78 -21.23 -1.77
C LYS A 334 -7.21 -20.12 -2.65
N LEU A 335 -7.30 -20.25 -3.98
CA LEU A 335 -6.60 -19.38 -4.93
C LEU A 335 -7.50 -18.41 -5.69
N LEU A 336 -8.68 -18.83 -6.13
CA LEU A 336 -9.53 -18.01 -7.02
C LEU A 336 -10.19 -16.81 -6.33
N PRO A 337 -10.71 -16.90 -5.09
CA PRO A 337 -11.14 -15.71 -4.36
C PRO A 337 -9.99 -14.72 -4.10
N ALA A 338 -8.79 -15.23 -3.84
CA ALA A 338 -7.61 -14.40 -3.66
C ALA A 338 -7.17 -13.72 -4.97
N LEU A 339 -7.28 -14.43 -6.10
CA LEU A 339 -7.09 -13.88 -7.43
C LEU A 339 -8.11 -12.77 -7.74
N ALA A 340 -9.40 -13.02 -7.51
CA ALA A 340 -10.45 -12.02 -7.69
C ALA A 340 -10.23 -10.75 -6.85
N LYS A 341 -9.81 -10.91 -5.59
CA LYS A 341 -9.41 -9.78 -4.73
C LYS A 341 -8.17 -9.05 -5.24
N THR A 342 -7.23 -9.75 -5.86
CA THR A 342 -6.03 -9.14 -6.49
C THR A 342 -6.42 -8.25 -7.67
N TYR A 343 -7.39 -8.67 -8.49
CA TYR A 343 -7.97 -7.82 -9.55
C TYR A 343 -8.69 -6.61 -8.99
N ALA A 344 -9.51 -6.79 -7.96
CA ALA A 344 -10.24 -5.69 -7.33
C ALA A 344 -9.29 -4.62 -6.78
N LEU A 345 -8.26 -5.06 -6.06
CA LEU A 345 -7.22 -4.20 -5.51
C LEU A 345 -6.36 -3.54 -6.60
N HIS A 346 -6.10 -4.24 -7.71
CA HIS A 346 -5.41 -3.68 -8.87
C HIS A 346 -6.15 -2.46 -9.43
N PHE A 347 -7.44 -2.58 -9.73
CA PHE A 347 -8.21 -1.45 -10.27
C PHE A 347 -8.33 -0.29 -9.27
N ALA A 348 -8.47 -0.60 -7.98
CA ALA A 348 -8.46 0.43 -6.93
C ALA A 348 -7.10 1.13 -6.80
N GLN A 349 -5.99 0.40 -6.99
CA GLN A 349 -4.64 0.97 -7.05
C GLN A 349 -4.47 1.87 -8.28
N GLU A 350 -4.92 1.46 -9.46
CA GLU A 350 -4.85 2.29 -10.68
C GLU A 350 -5.60 3.61 -10.51
N GLU A 351 -6.80 3.59 -9.91
CA GLU A 351 -7.53 4.81 -9.60
C GLU A 351 -6.79 5.71 -8.60
N LEU A 352 -6.13 5.12 -7.60
CA LEU A 352 -5.34 5.86 -6.62
C LEU A 352 -4.11 6.52 -7.27
N VAL A 353 -3.40 5.80 -8.15
CA VAL A 353 -2.24 6.33 -8.89
C VAL A 353 -2.67 7.45 -9.85
N ALA A 354 -3.81 7.28 -10.55
CA ALA A 354 -4.41 8.33 -11.38
C ALA A 354 -4.70 9.60 -10.57
N LYS A 355 -5.37 9.46 -9.42
CA LYS A 355 -5.66 10.61 -8.54
C LYS A 355 -4.39 11.27 -8.00
N LEU A 356 -3.40 10.49 -7.58
CA LEU A 356 -2.12 11.03 -7.12
C LEU A 356 -1.40 11.84 -8.21
N HIS A 357 -1.50 11.41 -9.47
CA HIS A 357 -0.90 12.11 -10.60
C HIS A 357 -1.69 13.36 -11.01
N ASP A 358 -3.02 13.31 -10.98
CA ASP A 358 -3.88 14.40 -11.43
C ASP A 358 -4.06 15.51 -10.37
N ILE A 359 -3.88 15.21 -9.08
CA ILE A 359 -4.01 16.19 -7.99
C ILE A 359 -2.76 17.07 -7.93
N PRO A 360 -2.88 18.39 -8.15
CA PRO A 360 -1.73 19.29 -8.09
C PRO A 360 -1.28 19.52 -6.63
N SER A 361 -0.03 19.94 -6.44
CA SER A 361 0.55 20.13 -5.11
C SER A 361 -0.11 21.24 -4.27
N ASP A 362 -0.86 22.14 -4.92
CA ASP A 362 -1.61 23.24 -4.31
C ASP A 362 -3.13 22.96 -4.24
N ALA A 363 -3.55 21.72 -4.48
CA ALA A 363 -4.94 21.30 -4.35
C ALA A 363 -5.51 21.63 -2.94
N PRO A 364 -6.84 21.82 -2.82
CA PRO A 364 -7.48 22.07 -1.52
C PRO A 364 -7.11 21.02 -0.47
N GLU A 365 -6.98 21.45 0.79
CA GLU A 365 -6.60 20.57 1.91
C GLU A 365 -7.53 19.35 2.06
N GLU A 366 -8.81 19.50 1.73
CA GLU A 366 -9.77 18.39 1.75
C GLU A 366 -9.44 17.28 0.74
N GLU A 367 -9.10 17.63 -0.50
CA GLU A 367 -8.72 16.67 -1.54
C GLU A 367 -7.43 15.94 -1.18
N GLN A 368 -6.45 16.67 -0.61
CA GLN A 368 -5.20 16.08 -0.13
C GLN A 368 -5.43 15.08 1.03
N ARG A 369 -6.30 15.44 1.99
CA ARG A 369 -6.67 14.55 3.11
C ARG A 369 -7.40 13.30 2.62
N GLU A 370 -8.29 13.43 1.64
CA GLU A 370 -8.99 12.28 1.05
C GLU A 370 -7.99 11.34 0.34
N LEU A 371 -7.05 11.90 -0.43
CA LEU A 371 -6.00 11.14 -1.08
C LEU A 371 -5.12 10.40 -0.07
N GLU A 372 -4.72 11.08 1.03
CA GLU A 372 -3.94 10.46 2.10
C GLU A 372 -4.68 9.29 2.77
N ALA A 373 -5.96 9.47 3.11
CA ALA A 373 -6.77 8.43 3.72
C ALA A 373 -6.92 7.22 2.76
N ARG A 374 -7.18 7.47 1.47
CA ARG A 374 -7.24 6.40 0.47
C ARG A 374 -5.90 5.67 0.33
N ALA A 375 -4.79 6.39 0.28
CA ALA A 375 -3.46 5.78 0.22
C ALA A 375 -3.15 4.92 1.44
N ALA A 376 -3.48 5.40 2.65
CA ALA A 376 -3.32 4.65 3.90
C ALA A 376 -4.14 3.35 3.91
N GLY A 377 -5.42 3.45 3.53
CA GLY A 377 -6.33 2.30 3.44
C GLY A 377 -5.88 1.28 2.41
N MET A 378 -5.57 1.72 1.19
CA MET A 378 -5.11 0.85 0.10
C MET A 378 -3.80 0.15 0.44
N LYS A 379 -2.82 0.86 1.02
CA LYS A 379 -1.57 0.26 1.50
C LYS A 379 -1.84 -0.86 2.51
N ALA A 380 -2.68 -0.59 3.52
CA ALA A 380 -3.00 -1.58 4.54
C ALA A 380 -3.69 -2.82 3.95
N LEU A 381 -4.65 -2.63 3.06
CA LEU A 381 -5.40 -3.72 2.42
C LEU A 381 -4.54 -4.55 1.48
N ASN A 382 -3.76 -3.92 0.61
CA ASN A 382 -2.86 -4.59 -0.33
C ASN A 382 -1.82 -5.44 0.41
N THR A 383 -1.17 -4.89 1.44
CA THR A 383 -0.08 -5.58 2.13
C THR A 383 -0.56 -6.73 3.01
N TRP A 384 -1.71 -6.61 3.69
CA TRP A 384 -2.34 -7.75 4.36
C TRP A 384 -2.85 -8.81 3.39
N HIS A 385 -3.35 -8.39 2.22
CA HIS A 385 -3.74 -9.32 1.16
C HIS A 385 -2.54 -10.09 0.63
N ALA A 386 -1.41 -9.43 0.38
CA ALA A 386 -0.16 -10.05 -0.03
C ALA A 386 0.32 -11.09 0.99
N THR A 387 0.38 -10.72 2.27
CA THR A 387 0.83 -11.62 3.35
C THR A 387 0.03 -12.92 3.38
N ARG A 388 -1.31 -12.83 3.32
CA ARG A 388 -2.19 -14.01 3.33
C ARG A 388 -2.12 -14.80 2.03
N THR A 389 -2.12 -14.12 0.89
CA THR A 389 -2.23 -14.76 -0.42
C THR A 389 -0.92 -15.45 -0.81
N ILE A 390 0.23 -14.84 -0.54
CA ILE A 390 1.53 -15.46 -0.81
C ILE A 390 1.71 -16.70 0.08
N GLN A 391 1.28 -16.65 1.35
CA GLN A 391 1.26 -17.84 2.22
C GLN A 391 0.33 -18.93 1.67
N ALA A 392 -0.88 -18.59 1.24
CA ALA A 392 -1.82 -19.54 0.64
C ALA A 392 -1.27 -20.16 -0.66
N ALA A 393 -0.62 -19.37 -1.51
CA ALA A 393 0.06 -19.81 -2.72
C ALA A 393 1.19 -20.82 -2.40
N ARG A 394 2.03 -20.50 -1.40
CA ARG A 394 3.07 -21.41 -0.89
C ARG A 394 2.49 -22.75 -0.43
N GLU A 395 1.40 -22.72 0.33
CA GLU A 395 0.71 -23.94 0.79
C GLU A 395 0.01 -24.70 -0.34
N ALA A 396 -0.49 -24.00 -1.36
CA ALA A 396 -1.09 -24.62 -2.55
C ALA A 396 -0.05 -25.44 -3.33
N CYS A 397 1.22 -24.99 -3.35
CA CYS A 397 2.32 -25.73 -3.98
C CYS A 397 2.87 -26.89 -3.13
N GLY A 398 2.34 -27.12 -1.92
CA GLY A 398 2.77 -28.21 -1.04
C GLY A 398 4.27 -28.10 -0.67
N GLY A 399 4.97 -29.24 -0.68
CA GLY A 399 6.40 -29.28 -0.36
C GLY A 399 7.27 -28.48 -1.34
N ALA A 400 6.91 -28.44 -2.63
CA ALA A 400 7.65 -27.68 -3.64
C ALA A 400 7.65 -26.18 -3.32
N GLY A 401 6.53 -25.64 -2.83
CA GLY A 401 6.42 -24.25 -2.41
C GLY A 401 7.30 -23.86 -1.22
N TYR A 402 7.86 -24.82 -0.47
CA TYR A 402 8.78 -24.55 0.64
C TYR A 402 10.24 -24.44 0.20
N LEU A 403 10.60 -24.93 -0.99
CA LEU A 403 11.95 -24.82 -1.53
C LEU A 403 12.20 -23.39 -2.04
N SER A 404 13.33 -22.78 -1.66
CA SER A 404 13.67 -21.39 -2.00
C SER A 404 13.76 -21.15 -3.51
N GLU A 405 14.24 -22.13 -4.27
CA GLU A 405 14.29 -22.11 -5.74
C GLU A 405 12.93 -21.93 -6.42
N ASN A 406 11.83 -22.20 -5.70
CA ASN A 406 10.47 -22.00 -6.18
C ASN A 406 9.87 -20.65 -5.77
N LEU A 407 10.72 -19.73 -5.27
CA LEU A 407 10.50 -18.28 -5.14
C LEU A 407 9.46 -17.84 -4.09
N LEU A 408 8.45 -18.66 -3.78
CA LEU A 408 7.36 -18.31 -2.86
C LEU A 408 7.83 -18.06 -1.42
N ALA A 409 8.84 -18.79 -0.95
CA ALA A 409 9.40 -18.60 0.39
C ALA A 409 10.12 -17.25 0.52
N GLY A 410 10.91 -16.85 -0.47
CA GLY A 410 11.58 -15.55 -0.53
C GLY A 410 10.57 -14.41 -0.61
N LEU A 411 9.61 -14.51 -1.55
CA LEU A 411 8.53 -13.52 -1.68
C LEU A 411 7.76 -13.33 -0.35
N LYS A 412 7.48 -14.41 0.38
CA LYS A 412 6.78 -14.32 1.67
C LYS A 412 7.61 -13.63 2.75
N ALA A 413 8.92 -13.86 2.76
CA ALA A 413 9.84 -13.26 3.73
C ALA A 413 10.03 -11.76 3.45
N ASP A 414 10.15 -11.39 2.18
CA ASP A 414 10.40 -10.03 1.74
C ASP A 414 9.18 -9.12 1.90
N THR A 415 7.97 -9.64 1.61
CA THR A 415 6.74 -8.85 1.69
C THR A 415 6.20 -8.67 3.11
N ASP A 416 6.66 -9.45 4.09
CA ASP A 416 6.10 -9.46 5.45
C ASP A 416 6.24 -8.10 6.14
N VAL A 417 7.36 -7.42 5.94
CA VAL A 417 7.61 -6.09 6.53
C VAL A 417 6.72 -4.99 5.92
N PHE A 418 6.07 -5.24 4.79
CA PHE A 418 5.23 -4.23 4.13
C PHE A 418 4.00 -3.87 4.95
N THR A 419 3.58 -4.73 5.89
CA THR A 419 2.51 -4.42 6.84
C THR A 419 2.93 -3.45 7.95
N THR A 420 4.24 -3.16 8.06
CA THR A 420 4.83 -2.43 9.19
C THR A 420 5.46 -1.10 8.77
N PHE A 421 6.34 -1.09 7.77
CA PHE A 421 6.95 0.16 7.32
C PHE A 421 5.97 1.03 6.52
N GLU A 422 6.32 2.28 6.22
CA GLU A 422 5.40 3.25 5.59
C GLU A 422 4.07 3.44 6.37
N GLY A 423 4.14 3.25 7.69
CA GLY A 423 3.00 3.26 8.60
C GLY A 423 2.46 1.85 8.88
N ASP A 424 2.38 1.51 10.17
CA ASP A 424 1.75 0.27 10.63
C ASP A 424 0.31 0.18 10.14
N ASN A 425 -0.10 -0.97 9.61
CA ASN A 425 -1.42 -1.12 9.00
C ASN A 425 -2.59 -0.84 9.97
N THR A 426 -2.45 -1.14 11.26
CA THR A 426 -3.48 -0.84 12.28
C THR A 426 -3.58 0.67 12.49
N VAL A 427 -2.44 1.35 12.65
CA VAL A 427 -2.38 2.82 12.76
C VAL A 427 -2.93 3.50 11.50
N LEU A 428 -2.63 2.99 10.32
CA LEU A 428 -3.16 3.51 9.06
C LEU A 428 -4.68 3.35 8.97
N LEU A 429 -5.26 2.24 9.43
CA LEU A 429 -6.72 2.13 9.52
C LEU A 429 -7.35 3.11 10.51
N GLN A 430 -6.67 3.44 11.62
CA GLN A 430 -7.13 4.50 12.52
C GLN A 430 -7.11 5.87 11.83
N LEU A 431 -6.11 6.13 10.98
CA LEU A 431 -6.05 7.37 10.18
C LEU A 431 -7.25 7.46 9.22
N VAL A 432 -7.57 6.37 8.52
CA VAL A 432 -8.77 6.29 7.66
C VAL A 432 -10.03 6.58 8.48
N ALA A 433 -10.20 5.88 9.60
CA ALA A 433 -11.38 6.03 10.45
C ALA A 433 -11.51 7.45 11.02
N LYS A 434 -10.39 8.09 11.40
CA LYS A 434 -10.35 9.49 11.83
C LYS A 434 -10.85 10.41 10.73
N GLY A 435 -10.38 10.24 9.49
CA GLY A 435 -10.86 11.01 8.33
C GLY A 435 -12.37 10.91 8.15
N LEU A 436 -12.92 9.69 8.20
CA LEU A 436 -14.35 9.43 8.10
C LEU A 436 -15.15 10.09 9.24
N LEU A 437 -14.66 10.00 10.46
CA LEU A 437 -15.32 10.59 11.63
C LEU A 437 -15.30 12.12 11.61
N THR A 438 -14.23 12.73 11.09
CA THR A 438 -14.15 14.17 10.87
C THR A 438 -15.19 14.61 9.84
N GLN A 439 -15.25 13.95 8.68
CA GLN A 439 -16.26 14.24 7.64
C GLN A 439 -17.68 14.04 8.16
N TYR A 440 -17.93 12.97 8.93
CA TYR A 440 -19.23 12.70 9.55
C TYR A 440 -19.63 13.82 10.54
N LYS A 441 -18.67 14.34 11.31
CA LYS A 441 -18.90 15.46 12.23
C LYS A 441 -19.22 16.75 11.48
N GLU A 442 -18.41 17.11 10.48
CA GLU A 442 -18.59 18.31 9.65
C GLU A 442 -19.98 18.29 8.98
N HIS A 443 -20.35 17.16 8.36
CA HIS A 443 -21.67 16.99 7.77
C HIS A 443 -22.81 17.19 8.79
N PHE A 444 -22.63 16.74 10.04
CA PHE A 444 -23.63 16.90 11.09
C PHE A 444 -23.71 18.34 11.63
N GLU A 445 -22.59 19.07 11.68
CA GLU A 445 -22.54 20.48 12.10
C GLU A 445 -23.15 21.42 11.05
N ASP A 446 -23.06 21.06 9.76
CA ASP A 446 -23.64 21.82 8.64
C ASP A 446 -25.17 21.63 8.47
N LEU A 447 -25.76 20.64 9.14
CA LEU A 447 -27.21 20.44 9.11
C LEU A 447 -27.93 21.51 9.93
N SER A 448 -28.97 22.14 9.35
CA SER A 448 -29.86 23.03 10.10
C SER A 448 -30.52 22.30 11.28
N PRO A 449 -30.89 22.97 12.39
CA PRO A 449 -31.50 22.31 13.57
C PRO A 449 -32.72 21.44 13.25
N LEU A 450 -33.49 21.82 12.21
CA LEU A 450 -34.65 21.09 11.71
C LEU A 450 -34.24 19.85 10.90
N ALA A 451 -33.13 19.93 10.15
CA ALA A 451 -32.52 18.80 9.44
C ALA A 451 -31.81 17.84 10.40
N THR A 452 -31.15 18.32 11.46
CA THR A 452 -30.59 17.50 12.53
C THR A 452 -31.68 16.77 13.30
N ALA A 453 -32.77 17.46 13.66
CA ALA A 453 -33.92 16.84 14.33
C ALA A 453 -34.61 15.81 13.44
N ARG A 454 -34.71 16.08 12.13
CA ARG A 454 -35.23 15.14 11.13
C ARG A 454 -34.30 13.93 10.96
N PHE A 455 -32.99 14.13 10.87
CA PHE A 455 -31.99 13.06 10.78
C PHE A 455 -31.97 12.18 12.03
N VAL A 456 -32.00 12.78 13.23
CA VAL A 456 -32.10 12.04 14.51
C VAL A 456 -33.45 11.31 14.63
N ALA A 457 -34.54 11.93 14.17
CA ALA A 457 -35.84 11.26 14.08
C ALA A 457 -35.83 10.12 13.06
N GLU A 458 -35.18 10.28 11.91
CA GLU A 458 -34.96 9.26 10.89
C GLU A 458 -34.04 8.14 11.39
N GLN A 459 -33.07 8.40 12.27
CA GLN A 459 -32.25 7.37 12.93
C GLN A 459 -32.98 6.65 14.08
N LEU A 460 -33.78 7.33 14.89
CA LEU A 460 -34.59 6.69 15.93
C LEU A 460 -35.74 5.87 15.34
N VAL A 461 -36.40 6.44 14.33
CA VAL A 461 -37.35 5.71 13.48
C VAL A 461 -36.59 4.63 12.72
N GLY A 462 -35.38 4.87 12.24
CA GLY A 462 -34.51 3.93 11.53
C GLY A 462 -34.03 2.74 12.37
N ALA A 463 -33.81 2.90 13.68
CA ALA A 463 -33.46 1.81 14.60
C ALA A 463 -34.68 0.97 15.01
N VAL A 464 -35.85 1.62 15.15
CA VAL A 464 -37.14 0.94 15.40
C VAL A 464 -37.68 0.29 14.13
N ILE A 465 -37.47 0.94 12.98
CA ILE A 465 -37.65 0.40 11.64
C ILE A 465 -36.58 -0.65 11.39
N GLU A 466 -35.34 -0.61 11.85
CA GLU A 466 -34.40 -1.74 11.63
C GLU A 466 -34.94 -3.01 12.27
N ARG A 467 -35.58 -2.94 13.44
CA ARG A 467 -36.30 -4.09 14.02
C ARG A 467 -37.56 -4.52 13.26
N THR A 468 -38.16 -3.65 12.43
CA THR A 468 -39.46 -3.88 11.77
C THR A 468 -39.36 -4.05 10.24
N ALA A 469 -38.48 -3.30 9.60
CA ALA A 469 -37.90 -3.45 8.28
C ALA A 469 -36.86 -4.55 8.19
N ALA A 470 -36.12 -4.98 9.21
CA ALA A 470 -35.49 -6.31 9.14
C ALA A 470 -36.54 -7.39 8.87
N ARG A 471 -37.79 -7.19 9.31
CA ARG A 471 -38.92 -8.08 8.97
C ARG A 471 -39.51 -7.80 7.57
N LYS A 472 -39.68 -6.53 7.15
CA LYS A 472 -40.22 -6.16 5.82
C LYS A 472 -39.22 -6.22 4.65
N VAL A 473 -37.92 -6.09 4.90
CA VAL A 473 -36.80 -6.28 3.96
C VAL A 473 -36.53 -7.76 3.84
N VAL A 474 -36.65 -8.54 4.92
CA VAL A 474 -36.76 -10.01 4.81
C VAL A 474 -37.96 -10.39 3.95
N GLU A 475 -39.15 -9.79 4.13
CA GLU A 475 -40.32 -10.04 3.25
C GLU A 475 -40.09 -9.60 1.79
N ARG A 476 -39.55 -8.40 1.52
CA ARG A 476 -39.29 -7.91 0.16
C ARG A 476 -38.15 -8.66 -0.56
N LEU A 477 -37.14 -9.09 0.19
CA LEU A 477 -36.08 -9.92 -0.35
C LEU A 477 -36.52 -11.38 -0.54
N THR A 478 -37.58 -11.86 0.11
CA THR A 478 -38.15 -13.20 -0.15
C THR A 478 -39.06 -13.27 -1.38
N GLU A 479 -39.41 -12.14 -2.00
CA GLU A 479 -40.33 -12.07 -3.16
C GLU A 479 -39.63 -12.12 -4.52
N SER A 480 -38.29 -12.05 -4.59
CA SER A 480 -37.50 -12.24 -5.82
C SER A 480 -36.73 -13.55 -5.76
N ASP A 481 -36.62 -14.24 -6.90
CA ASP A 481 -35.94 -15.53 -6.99
C ASP A 481 -34.50 -15.39 -6.46
N ASP A 482 -34.15 -16.18 -5.44
CA ASP A 482 -32.93 -16.02 -4.63
C ASP A 482 -31.64 -16.12 -5.46
N GLY A 483 -31.71 -16.66 -6.69
CA GLY A 483 -30.59 -16.83 -7.60
C GLY A 483 -30.15 -15.57 -8.35
N ASP A 484 -31.09 -14.76 -8.84
CA ASP A 484 -30.77 -13.66 -9.78
C ASP A 484 -30.22 -12.42 -9.08
N VAL A 485 -30.61 -12.19 -7.81
CA VAL A 485 -30.19 -11.01 -7.06
C VAL A 485 -28.71 -11.05 -6.66
N LEU A 486 -28.12 -12.23 -6.48
CA LEU A 486 -26.74 -12.37 -6.01
C LEU A 486 -25.71 -11.84 -7.02
N PHE A 487 -26.02 -11.90 -8.31
CA PHE A 487 -25.17 -11.43 -9.40
C PHE A 487 -25.56 -10.03 -9.89
N ASN A 488 -26.49 -9.36 -9.20
CA ASN A 488 -26.80 -7.95 -9.44
C ASN A 488 -25.74 -7.06 -8.76
N ARG A 489 -25.03 -6.27 -9.56
CA ARG A 489 -23.96 -5.39 -9.09
C ARG A 489 -24.43 -4.33 -8.11
N GLU A 490 -25.58 -3.70 -8.37
CA GLU A 490 -26.15 -2.67 -7.49
C GLU A 490 -26.51 -3.27 -6.12
N TRP A 491 -27.04 -4.49 -6.09
CA TRP A 491 -27.32 -5.20 -4.84
C TRP A 491 -26.05 -5.49 -4.03
N GLN A 492 -25.00 -5.97 -4.71
CA GLN A 492 -23.70 -6.21 -4.07
C GLN A 492 -23.10 -4.92 -3.50
N GLN A 493 -23.09 -3.83 -4.27
CA GLN A 493 -22.60 -2.52 -3.82
C GLN A 493 -23.42 -2.00 -2.64
N LYS A 494 -24.75 -2.12 -2.71
CA LYS A 494 -25.63 -1.68 -1.64
C LYS A 494 -25.36 -2.37 -0.30
N LEU A 495 -24.99 -3.66 -0.30
CA LEU A 495 -24.58 -4.35 0.92
C LEU A 495 -23.29 -3.77 1.52
N PHE A 496 -22.33 -3.35 0.70
CA PHE A 496 -21.09 -2.74 1.19
C PHE A 496 -21.33 -1.33 1.73
N GLU A 497 -22.14 -0.53 1.03
CA GLU A 497 -22.61 0.79 1.47
C GLU A 497 -23.33 0.70 2.81
N ASP A 498 -24.36 -0.16 2.92
CA ASP A 498 -25.12 -0.34 4.16
C ASP A 498 -24.23 -0.78 5.33
N ARG A 499 -23.20 -1.61 5.06
CA ARG A 499 -22.24 -2.04 6.07
C ARG A 499 -21.36 -0.87 6.53
N GLU A 500 -20.86 -0.07 5.61
CA GLU A 500 -20.04 1.09 5.94
C GLU A 500 -20.82 2.11 6.75
N GLU A 501 -22.00 2.52 6.27
CA GLU A 501 -22.87 3.49 6.93
C GLU A 501 -23.18 3.06 8.36
N HIS A 502 -23.64 1.81 8.55
CA HIS A 502 -24.00 1.29 9.87
C HIS A 502 -22.81 1.24 10.84
N VAL A 503 -21.65 0.78 10.36
CA VAL A 503 -20.42 0.72 11.17
C VAL A 503 -19.96 2.13 11.54
N LEU A 504 -19.94 3.07 10.60
CA LEU A 504 -19.52 4.46 10.83
C LEU A 504 -20.42 5.17 11.84
N GLU A 505 -21.74 5.06 11.67
CA GLU A 505 -22.72 5.62 12.61
C GLU A 505 -22.57 5.00 14.00
N GLY A 506 -22.39 3.68 14.06
CA GLY A 506 -22.23 2.96 15.31
C GLY A 506 -20.97 3.37 16.08
N VAL A 507 -19.84 3.56 15.40
CA VAL A 507 -18.61 4.04 16.05
C VAL A 507 -18.72 5.50 16.45
N ALA A 508 -19.31 6.36 15.61
CA ALA A 508 -19.54 7.76 15.96
C ALA A 508 -20.41 7.89 17.23
N ASN A 509 -21.45 7.07 17.36
CA ASN A 509 -22.30 7.03 18.55
C ASN A 509 -21.59 6.49 19.80
N ARG A 510 -20.66 5.54 19.67
CA ARG A 510 -19.81 5.09 20.79
C ARG A 510 -18.88 6.22 21.24
N LEU A 511 -18.27 6.95 20.31
CA LEU A 511 -17.33 8.02 20.60
C LEU A 511 -18.00 9.30 21.12
N ARG A 512 -19.26 9.59 20.77
CA ARG A 512 -20.03 10.73 21.33
C ARG A 512 -20.15 10.71 22.86
N LYS A 513 -19.98 9.54 23.50
CA LYS A 513 -20.05 9.38 24.97
C LYS A 513 -18.75 9.79 25.70
N ALA A 514 -17.77 10.33 24.98
CA ALA A 514 -16.40 10.62 25.44
C ALA A 514 -16.21 11.77 26.45
N ALA A 515 -17.25 12.22 27.16
CA ALA A 515 -17.23 13.47 27.93
C ALA A 515 -15.99 13.63 28.84
N ASP A 516 -15.83 12.78 29.87
CA ASP A 516 -14.80 12.97 30.89
C ASP A 516 -13.51 12.16 30.64
N ASP A 517 -13.53 11.20 29.70
CA ASP A 517 -12.37 10.37 29.33
C ASP A 517 -12.31 10.06 27.83
N PRO A 518 -11.88 11.03 26.99
CA PRO A 518 -11.78 10.83 25.55
C PRO A 518 -10.86 9.68 25.14
N PHE A 519 -9.74 9.52 25.85
CA PHE A 519 -8.78 8.46 25.57
C PHE A 519 -9.36 7.08 25.88
N GLY A 520 -9.93 6.88 27.07
CA GLY A 520 -10.50 5.61 27.46
C GLY A 520 -11.68 5.20 26.57
N VAL A 521 -12.52 6.15 26.15
CA VAL A 521 -13.62 5.87 25.20
C VAL A 521 -13.10 5.50 23.82
N PHE A 522 -12.11 6.21 23.28
CA PHE A 522 -11.48 5.85 22.00
C PHE A 522 -10.79 4.50 22.07
N ASN A 523 -10.07 4.21 23.15
CA ASN A 523 -9.39 2.94 23.38
C ASN A 523 -10.40 1.78 23.50
N ALA A 524 -11.51 1.98 24.22
CA ALA A 524 -12.58 0.99 24.36
C ALA A 524 -13.41 0.78 23.08
N ALA A 525 -13.21 1.61 22.04
CA ALA A 525 -13.87 1.52 20.75
C ALA A 525 -12.93 1.11 19.60
N GLN A 526 -11.68 0.74 19.88
CA GLN A 526 -10.67 0.43 18.86
C GLN A 526 -11.12 -0.64 17.86
N ASP A 527 -11.77 -1.70 18.34
CA ASP A 527 -12.35 -2.75 17.50
C ASP A 527 -13.25 -2.16 16.40
N HIS A 528 -14.08 -1.19 16.78
CA HIS A 528 -15.05 -0.57 15.89
C HIS A 528 -14.43 0.51 15.00
N VAL A 529 -13.47 1.28 15.52
CA VAL A 529 -12.70 2.27 14.77
C VAL A 529 -11.95 1.60 13.62
N LEU A 530 -11.22 0.51 13.91
CA LEU A 530 -10.50 -0.25 12.90
C LEU A 530 -11.46 -0.87 11.88
N ARG A 531 -12.61 -1.37 12.34
CA ARG A 531 -13.65 -1.90 11.46
C ARG A 531 -14.20 -0.83 10.51
N ALA A 532 -14.45 0.39 10.99
CA ALA A 532 -14.94 1.51 10.16
C ALA A 532 -13.95 1.85 9.04
N GLY A 533 -12.66 1.98 9.36
CA GLY A 533 -11.62 2.18 8.35
C GLY A 533 -11.58 1.03 7.34
N ARG A 534 -11.67 -0.22 7.80
CA ARG A 534 -11.62 -1.40 6.94
C ARG A 534 -12.80 -1.49 5.95
N VAL A 535 -14.03 -1.35 6.43
CA VAL A 535 -15.23 -1.53 5.59
C VAL A 535 -15.38 -0.43 4.54
N HIS A 536 -14.91 0.78 4.85
CA HIS A 536 -14.84 1.89 3.90
C HIS A 536 -13.93 1.55 2.71
N VAL A 537 -12.71 1.09 2.99
CA VAL A 537 -11.78 0.73 1.91
C VAL A 537 -12.29 -0.49 1.13
N ASP A 538 -12.89 -1.48 1.79
CA ASP A 538 -13.50 -2.62 1.09
C ASP A 538 -14.61 -2.18 0.10
N ARG A 539 -15.42 -1.15 0.45
CA ARG A 539 -16.40 -0.53 -0.48
C ARG A 539 -15.71 0.17 -1.63
N LEU A 540 -14.72 1.03 -1.36
CA LEU A 540 -13.97 1.72 -2.41
C LEU A 540 -13.34 0.76 -3.43
N VAL A 541 -12.82 -0.38 -2.96
CA VAL A 541 -12.24 -1.42 -3.82
C VAL A 541 -13.30 -2.06 -4.72
N LEU A 542 -14.49 -2.36 -4.18
CA LEU A 542 -15.59 -2.90 -4.97
C LEU A 542 -16.05 -1.91 -6.04
N ASP A 543 -16.19 -0.64 -5.69
CA ASP A 543 -16.64 0.40 -6.59
C ASP A 543 -15.64 0.65 -7.73
N ALA A 544 -14.34 0.66 -7.42
CA ALA A 544 -13.29 0.79 -8.44
C ALA A 544 -13.33 -0.38 -9.43
N PHE A 545 -13.51 -1.60 -8.92
CA PHE A 545 -13.63 -2.76 -9.80
C PHE A 545 -14.91 -2.68 -10.66
N ALA A 546 -16.05 -2.31 -10.08
CA ALA A 546 -17.30 -2.13 -10.82
C ALA A 546 -17.17 -1.08 -11.94
N ARG A 547 -16.50 0.04 -11.67
CA ARG A 547 -16.20 1.08 -12.68
C ARG A 547 -15.29 0.55 -13.79
N ALA A 548 -14.22 -0.17 -13.45
CA ALA A 548 -13.33 -0.79 -14.44
C ALA A 548 -14.08 -1.78 -15.36
N VAL A 549 -14.96 -2.60 -14.79
CA VAL A 549 -15.82 -3.51 -15.58
C VAL A 549 -16.77 -2.73 -16.49
N SER A 550 -17.41 -1.68 -15.96
CA SER A 550 -18.36 -0.87 -16.73
C SER A 550 -17.73 -0.15 -17.93
N SER A 551 -16.47 0.27 -17.77
CA SER A 551 -15.68 1.00 -18.78
C SER A 551 -14.92 0.10 -19.74
N CYS A 552 -14.94 -1.23 -19.52
CA CYS A 552 -14.32 -2.19 -20.42
C CYS A 552 -15.11 -2.26 -21.74
N GLU A 553 -14.45 -1.93 -22.85
CA GLU A 553 -15.06 -1.90 -24.18
C GLU A 553 -15.11 -3.29 -24.84
N ASP A 554 -14.13 -4.16 -24.55
CA ASP A 554 -14.09 -5.52 -25.06
C ASP A 554 -15.14 -6.39 -24.35
N ALA A 555 -16.11 -6.88 -25.11
CA ALA A 555 -17.25 -7.61 -24.56
C ALA A 555 -16.87 -8.94 -23.90
N GLU A 556 -15.85 -9.64 -24.40
CA GLU A 556 -15.43 -10.92 -23.85
C GLU A 556 -14.65 -10.73 -22.55
N VAL A 557 -13.73 -9.75 -22.54
CA VAL A 557 -12.99 -9.34 -21.34
C VAL A 557 -13.94 -8.83 -20.27
N LYS A 558 -14.91 -7.98 -20.65
CA LYS A 558 -15.94 -7.46 -19.75
C LYS A 558 -16.73 -8.58 -19.08
N ALA A 559 -17.23 -9.55 -19.86
CA ALA A 559 -18.00 -10.67 -19.31
C ALA A 559 -17.18 -11.52 -18.31
N LEU A 560 -15.89 -11.76 -18.60
CA LEU A 560 -14.99 -12.43 -17.66
C LEU A 560 -14.77 -11.60 -16.39
N LEU A 561 -14.49 -10.30 -16.53
CA LEU A 561 -14.27 -9.40 -15.40
C LEU A 561 -15.54 -9.25 -14.53
N GLU A 562 -16.74 -9.28 -15.11
CA GLU A 562 -18.00 -9.31 -14.36
C GLU A 562 -18.06 -10.52 -13.41
N ARG A 563 -17.71 -11.73 -13.88
CA ARG A 563 -17.67 -12.92 -13.02
C ARG A 563 -16.57 -12.86 -11.98
N VAL A 564 -15.38 -12.35 -12.33
CA VAL A 564 -14.28 -12.16 -11.36
C VAL A 564 -14.69 -11.16 -10.28
N CYS A 565 -15.39 -10.09 -10.66
CA CYS A 565 -15.90 -9.07 -9.76
C CYS A 565 -17.01 -9.62 -8.86
N ASP A 566 -17.88 -10.50 -9.37
CA ASP A 566 -18.87 -11.23 -8.57
C ASP A 566 -18.19 -12.18 -7.58
N LEU A 567 -17.14 -12.90 -7.99
CA LEU A 567 -16.40 -13.78 -7.09
C LEU A 567 -15.76 -12.98 -5.94
N TYR A 568 -15.17 -11.82 -6.24
CA TYR A 568 -14.65 -10.92 -5.20
C TYR A 568 -15.76 -10.46 -4.25
N ALA A 569 -16.84 -9.88 -4.78
CA ALA A 569 -17.93 -9.32 -3.98
C ALA A 569 -18.57 -10.36 -3.07
N LEU A 570 -18.94 -11.52 -3.63
CA LEU A 570 -19.59 -12.60 -2.89
C LEU A 570 -18.63 -13.27 -1.89
N SER A 571 -17.34 -13.39 -2.19
CA SER A 571 -16.36 -13.91 -1.22
C SER A 571 -16.16 -12.96 -0.04
N ALA A 572 -16.16 -11.65 -0.28
CA ALA A 572 -16.09 -10.65 0.79
C ALA A 572 -17.37 -10.61 1.64
N ILE A 573 -18.54 -10.78 1.01
CA ILE A 573 -19.82 -10.96 1.72
C ILE A 573 -19.80 -12.25 2.56
N GLU A 574 -19.26 -13.34 2.02
CA GLU A 574 -19.13 -14.61 2.73
C GLU A 574 -18.20 -14.50 3.96
N GLU A 575 -17.06 -13.81 3.83
CA GLU A 575 -16.11 -13.55 4.92
C GLU A 575 -16.78 -12.82 6.10
N ASP A 576 -17.66 -11.87 5.80
CA ASP A 576 -18.39 -11.05 6.78
C ASP A 576 -19.83 -11.50 7.05
N ARG A 577 -20.22 -12.71 6.62
CA ARG A 577 -21.63 -13.17 6.67
C ARG A 577 -22.26 -13.13 8.06
N ALA A 578 -21.46 -13.30 9.12
CA ALA A 578 -21.93 -13.21 10.50
C ALA A 578 -22.48 -11.81 10.79
N TRP A 579 -21.72 -10.77 10.41
CA TRP A 579 -22.15 -9.38 10.55
C TRP A 579 -23.43 -9.12 9.76
N PHE A 580 -23.50 -9.55 8.51
CA PHE A 580 -24.70 -9.35 7.68
C PHE A 580 -25.94 -10.07 8.21
N LEU A 581 -25.78 -11.25 8.81
CA LEU A 581 -26.88 -11.98 9.47
C LEU A 581 -27.34 -11.28 10.75
N GLU A 582 -26.40 -10.86 11.60
CA GLU A 582 -26.67 -10.17 12.87
C GLU A 582 -27.43 -8.85 12.68
N HIS A 583 -27.16 -8.15 11.57
CA HIS A 583 -27.79 -6.86 11.23
C HIS A 583 -28.96 -7.02 10.24
N GLY A 584 -29.44 -8.25 10.01
CA GLY A 584 -30.63 -8.51 9.18
C GLY A 584 -30.49 -8.11 7.70
N ARG A 585 -29.26 -7.99 7.19
CA ARG A 585 -28.95 -7.70 5.78
C ARG A 585 -28.91 -8.96 4.91
N LEU A 586 -28.68 -10.12 5.53
CA LEU A 586 -28.83 -11.44 4.91
C LEU A 586 -29.78 -12.33 5.73
N THR A 587 -30.54 -13.17 5.03
CA THR A 587 -31.23 -14.31 5.64
C THR A 587 -30.31 -15.52 5.72
N ALA A 588 -30.65 -16.51 6.56
CA ALA A 588 -29.91 -17.76 6.61
C ALA A 588 -29.94 -18.53 5.27
N SER A 589 -31.05 -18.45 4.51
CA SER A 589 -31.14 -19.05 3.17
C SER A 589 -30.19 -18.35 2.20
N ARG A 590 -30.22 -17.01 2.16
CA ARG A 590 -29.35 -16.23 1.26
C ARG A 590 -27.88 -16.36 1.61
N SER A 591 -27.52 -16.42 2.90
CA SER A 591 -26.14 -16.69 3.31
C SER A 591 -25.62 -18.03 2.78
N LYS A 592 -26.44 -19.10 2.79
CA LYS A 592 -26.08 -20.39 2.17
C LYS A 592 -26.01 -20.28 0.65
N ALA A 593 -26.89 -19.51 0.03
CA ALA A 593 -26.87 -19.26 -1.41
C ALA A 593 -25.60 -18.51 -1.84
N VAL A 594 -25.10 -17.54 -1.06
CA VAL A 594 -23.81 -16.87 -1.28
C VAL A 594 -22.66 -17.90 -1.28
N THR A 595 -22.59 -18.78 -0.28
CA THR A 595 -21.57 -19.86 -0.25
C THR A 595 -21.65 -20.76 -1.49
N ALA A 596 -22.86 -21.13 -1.92
CA ALA A 596 -23.06 -21.94 -3.11
C ALA A 596 -22.64 -21.21 -4.40
N ALA A 597 -22.94 -19.91 -4.50
CA ALA A 597 -22.56 -19.06 -5.62
C ALA A 597 -21.02 -18.89 -5.71
N VAL A 598 -20.33 -18.69 -4.58
CA VAL A 598 -18.85 -18.67 -4.55
C VAL A 598 -18.27 -19.98 -5.06
N ASN A 599 -18.83 -21.13 -4.67
CA ASN A 599 -18.36 -22.43 -5.17
C ASN A 599 -18.61 -22.60 -6.66
N ALA A 600 -19.77 -22.14 -7.16
CA ALA A 600 -20.11 -22.22 -8.58
C ALA A 600 -19.20 -21.31 -9.43
N LEU A 601 -18.97 -20.07 -8.98
CA LEU A 601 -18.02 -19.15 -9.61
C LEU A 601 -16.59 -19.68 -9.60
N CYS A 602 -16.15 -20.37 -8.53
CA CYS A 602 -14.86 -21.04 -8.52
C CYS A 602 -14.74 -22.11 -9.61
N ALA A 603 -15.79 -22.92 -9.80
CA ALA A 603 -15.81 -23.95 -10.84
C ALA A 603 -15.87 -23.33 -12.24
N GLU A 604 -16.64 -22.27 -12.42
CA GLU A 604 -16.81 -21.53 -13.67
C GLU A 604 -15.54 -20.77 -14.07
N LEU A 605 -14.83 -20.15 -13.13
CA LEU A 605 -13.60 -19.40 -13.40
C LEU A 605 -12.36 -20.29 -13.47
N ARG A 606 -12.43 -21.56 -13.04
CA ARG A 606 -11.31 -22.50 -13.16
C ARG A 606 -10.74 -22.45 -14.59
N PRO A 607 -11.49 -22.69 -15.68
CA PRO A 607 -10.90 -22.78 -17.03
C PRO A 607 -10.19 -21.50 -17.47
N HIS A 608 -10.46 -20.37 -16.82
CA HIS A 608 -9.86 -19.07 -17.07
C HIS A 608 -8.69 -18.73 -16.12
N ALA A 609 -8.42 -19.55 -15.10
CA ALA A 609 -7.41 -19.27 -14.08
C ALA A 609 -6.03 -18.98 -14.69
N ARG A 610 -5.60 -19.76 -15.70
CA ARG A 610 -4.37 -19.50 -16.43
C ARG A 610 -4.37 -18.15 -17.14
N ALA A 611 -5.42 -17.88 -17.90
CA ALA A 611 -5.54 -16.64 -18.67
C ALA A 611 -5.53 -15.41 -17.77
N LEU A 612 -6.18 -15.49 -16.61
CA LEU A 612 -6.17 -14.43 -15.60
C LEU A 612 -4.74 -14.15 -15.09
N VAL A 613 -3.97 -15.18 -14.71
CA VAL A 613 -2.59 -14.93 -14.24
C VAL A 613 -1.62 -14.55 -15.36
N ASP A 614 -1.83 -15.05 -16.57
CA ASP A 614 -1.02 -14.66 -17.74
C ASP A 614 -1.29 -13.20 -18.14
N ALA A 615 -2.50 -12.70 -17.93
CA ALA A 615 -2.84 -11.30 -18.21
C ALA A 615 -2.11 -10.29 -17.31
N PHE A 616 -1.51 -10.72 -16.20
CA PHE A 616 -0.57 -9.87 -15.45
C PHE A 616 0.71 -9.56 -16.22
N ALA A 617 0.97 -10.26 -17.32
CA ALA A 617 2.11 -10.07 -18.22
C ALA A 617 3.46 -10.07 -17.48
N ILE A 618 3.60 -10.90 -16.45
CA ILE A 618 4.84 -11.00 -15.66
C ILE A 618 5.94 -11.55 -16.58
N PRO A 619 7.10 -10.88 -16.70
CA PRO A 619 8.20 -11.41 -17.49
C PRO A 619 8.58 -12.83 -17.06
N GLU A 620 8.69 -13.77 -18.03
CA GLU A 620 8.84 -15.21 -17.76
C GLU A 620 10.07 -15.55 -16.89
N GLN A 621 11.13 -14.74 -16.93
CA GLN A 621 12.29 -14.92 -16.05
C GLN A 621 11.95 -14.86 -14.56
N PHE A 622 10.91 -14.10 -14.16
CA PHE A 622 10.44 -14.05 -12.77
C PHE A 622 9.47 -15.18 -12.42
N LEU A 623 9.05 -15.97 -13.40
CA LEU A 623 8.25 -17.17 -13.23
C LEU A 623 9.08 -18.45 -13.41
N ALA A 624 10.39 -18.33 -13.64
CA ALA A 624 11.30 -19.45 -13.84
C ALA A 624 11.60 -20.20 -12.53
N ALA A 625 10.64 -21.01 -12.08
CA ALA A 625 10.74 -21.89 -10.91
C ALA A 625 10.91 -23.36 -11.34
N PRO A 626 11.81 -24.15 -10.74
CA PRO A 626 11.97 -25.58 -11.05
C PRO A 626 10.68 -26.38 -10.94
N MET A 627 9.78 -26.04 -10.01
CA MET A 627 8.48 -26.72 -9.88
C MET A 627 7.57 -26.57 -11.11
N LEU A 628 7.86 -25.62 -12.01
CA LEU A 628 7.12 -25.38 -13.25
C LEU A 628 7.77 -26.05 -14.48
N GLN A 629 8.90 -26.71 -14.30
CA GLN A 629 9.56 -27.49 -15.35
C GLN A 629 9.05 -28.93 -15.28
N ALA A 630 8.46 -29.41 -16.38
CA ALA A 630 7.83 -30.73 -16.48
C ALA A 630 8.83 -31.87 -16.73
#